data_AF-A0A022QCS1-F1
#
_entry.id   AF-A0A022QCS1-F1
#
_cell.length_a   1.000
_cell.length_b   1.000
_cell.length_c   1.000
_cell.angle_alpha   90.00
_cell.angle_beta   90.00
_cell.angle_gamma   90.00
#
_symmetry.space_group_name_H-M   'P 1'
#
loop_
_entity.id
_entity.type
_entity.pdbx_description
1 polymer ?
#
loop_
_entity_poly.entity_id
_entity_poly.type
_entity_poly.pdbx_seq_one_letter_code
_entity_poly.pdbx_strand_id
1 'polypeptide(L)' 'MESSQPKFFSVRIVSIDYYMAPPVHELDISYSTFHGGKVSEVPVIRIYGSTPAGQKTCLHVHR' A
#
# COMPACT_ATOMS: atom_id res chain seq x y z
N MET A 1 23.25 13.96 23.75
CA MET A 1 23.21 12.77 22.88
C MET A 1 21.81 12.71 22.29
N GLU A 2 21.65 13.23 21.08
CA GLU A 2 20.37 13.22 20.39
C GLU A 2 20.15 11.80 19.85
N SER A 3 19.23 11.05 20.47
CA SER A 3 18.86 9.73 19.97
C SER A 3 18.19 9.92 18.61
N SER A 4 18.85 9.49 17.54
CA SER A 4 18.30 9.49 16.18
C SER A 4 17.15 8.48 16.11
N GLN A 5 15.95 8.90 16.53
CA GLN A 5 14.75 8.10 16.39
C GLN A 5 14.48 7.91 14.89
N PRO A 6 14.21 6.69 14.42
CA PRO A 6 13.84 6.46 13.04
C PRO A 6 12.60 7.29 12.67
N LYS A 7 12.73 8.08 11.60
CA LYS A 7 11.62 8.87 11.04
C LYS A 7 10.67 7.93 10.31
N PHE A 8 9.75 7.32 11.03
CA PHE A 8 8.68 6.54 10.42
C PHE A 8 7.63 7.46 9.81
N PHE A 9 7.15 7.09 8.61
CA PHE A 9 5.88 7.62 8.13
C PHE A 9 4.75 6.93 8.89
N SER A 10 3.85 7.73 9.50
CA SER A 10 2.77 7.22 10.33
C SER A 10 1.43 7.72 9.83
N VAL A 11 0.44 6.83 9.79
CA VAL A 11 -0.94 7.14 9.40
C VAL A 11 -1.88 6.46 10.40
N ARG A 12 -2.80 7.24 10.99
CA ARG A 12 -3.92 6.70 11.76
C ARG A 12 -4.96 6.16 10.80
N ILE A 13 -5.30 4.89 10.93
CA ILE A 13 -6.30 4.22 10.11
C ILE A 13 -7.70 4.67 10.55
N VAL A 14 -8.50 5.16 9.60
CA VAL A 14 -9.92 5.49 9.79
C VAL A 14 -10.80 4.46 9.07
N SER A 15 -10.46 4.12 7.83
CA SER A 15 -11.16 3.11 7.05
C SER A 15 -10.19 2.39 6.11
N ILE A 16 -10.52 1.15 5.76
CA ILE A 16 -9.75 0.32 4.82
C ILE A 16 -10.73 -0.29 3.82
N ASP A 17 -10.35 -0.27 2.55
CA ASP A 17 -11.00 -1.06 1.51
C ASP A 17 -9.96 -1.62 0.53
N TYR A 18 -10.44 -2.31 -0.52
CA TYR A 18 -9.60 -2.76 -1.62
C TYR A 18 -10.30 -2.55 -2.95
N TYR A 19 -9.52 -2.52 -4.03
CA TYR A 19 -10.01 -2.60 -5.40
C TYR A 19 -9.06 -3.45 -6.24
N MET A 20 -9.56 -3.92 -7.39
CA MET A 20 -8.76 -4.66 -8.37
C MET A 20 -8.20 -3.69 -9.41
N ALA A 21 -6.91 -3.82 -9.72
CA ALA A 21 -6.23 -2.98 -10.70
C ALA A 21 -5.15 -3.78 -11.45
N PRO A 22 -4.75 -3.36 -12.67
CA PRO A 22 -3.59 -3.94 -13.33
C PRO A 22 -2.33 -3.84 -12.47
N PRO A 23 -1.48 -4.88 -12.44
CA PRO A 23 -0.26 -4.87 -11.63
C PRO A 23 0.71 -3.78 -12.08
N VAL A 24 1.27 -3.06 -11.11
CA VAL A 24 2.32 -2.07 -11.31
C VAL A 24 3.68 -2.78 -11.25
N HIS A 25 4.56 -2.47 -12.21
CA HIS A 25 5.89 -3.05 -12.27
C HIS A 25 6.68 -2.73 -10.98
N GLU A 26 7.41 -3.73 -10.47
CA GLU A 26 8.21 -3.68 -9.22
C GLU A 26 7.44 -3.53 -7.90
N LEU A 27 6.14 -3.19 -7.95
CA LEU A 27 5.30 -3.09 -6.75
C LEU A 27 4.37 -4.28 -6.57
N ASP A 28 3.98 -4.94 -7.66
CA ASP A 28 2.97 -6.00 -7.66
C ASP A 28 3.45 -7.30 -8.34
N ILE A 29 2.84 -8.40 -7.92
CA ILE A 29 2.97 -9.71 -8.57
C ILE A 29 2.34 -9.66 -9.96
N SER A 30 3.18 -9.55 -10.99
CA SER A 30 2.75 -9.52 -12.39
C SER A 30 2.65 -10.91 -13.04
N TYR A 31 3.17 -11.96 -12.38
CA TYR A 31 3.16 -13.34 -12.86
C TYR A 31 2.77 -14.30 -11.74
N SER A 32 1.76 -15.13 -11.99
CA SER A 32 1.30 -16.15 -11.05
C SER A 32 1.92 -17.49 -11.39
N THR A 33 2.70 -18.07 -10.47
CA THR A 33 3.28 -19.41 -10.61
C THR A 33 2.22 -20.51 -10.55
N PHE A 34 1.09 -20.26 -9.87
CA PHE A 34 -0.03 -21.19 -9.80
C PHE A 34 -0.82 -21.23 -11.12
N HIS A 35 -1.09 -20.06 -11.72
CA HIS A 35 -1.79 -19.96 -13.00
C HIS A 35 -0.86 -20.19 -14.20
N GLY A 36 0.47 -20.07 -14.01
CA GLY A 36 1.47 -20.21 -15.06
C GLY A 36 1.42 -19.08 -16.10
N GLY A 37 1.02 -17.87 -15.69
CA GLY A 37 0.78 -16.78 -16.63
C GLY A 37 0.78 -15.39 -15.99
N LYS A 38 0.68 -14.37 -16.86
CA LYS A 38 0.56 -12.98 -16.43
C LYS A 38 -0.74 -12.75 -15.67
N VAL A 39 -0.66 -11.93 -14.64
CA VAL A 39 -1.81 -11.51 -13.84
C VAL A 39 -2.41 -10.26 -14.49
N SER A 40 -3.72 -10.29 -14.75
CA SER A 40 -4.44 -9.13 -15.31
C SER A 40 -4.81 -8.10 -14.25
N GLU A 41 -5.16 -8.56 -13.05
CA GLU A 41 -5.56 -7.72 -11.94
C GLU A 41 -5.03 -8.23 -10.60
N VAL A 42 -4.59 -7.32 -9.76
CA VAL A 42 -4.13 -7.56 -8.39
C VAL A 42 -4.97 -6.72 -7.40
N PRO A 43 -5.18 -7.22 -6.17
CA PRO A 43 -5.85 -6.44 -5.15
C PRO A 43 -4.90 -5.37 -4.60
N VAL A 44 -5.32 -4.11 -4.66
CA VAL A 44 -4.63 -2.97 -4.02
C VAL A 44 -5.43 -2.55 -2.80
N ILE A 45 -4.80 -2.55 -1.64
CA ILE A 45 -5.44 -2.14 -0.38
C ILE A 45 -5.31 -0.63 -0.25
N ARG A 46 -6.41 0.06 0.06
CA ARG A 46 -6.41 1.49 0.36
C ARG A 46 -6.68 1.72 1.83
N ILE A 47 -5.82 2.50 2.45
CA ILE A 47 -5.97 2.95 3.84
C ILE A 47 -6.28 4.43 3.82
N TYR A 48 -7.48 4.79 4.29
CA TYR A 48 -7.88 6.17 4.51
C TYR A 48 -7.60 6.55 5.95
N GLY A 49 -6.93 7.68 6.14
CA GLY A 49 -6.46 8.06 7.45
C GLY A 49 -5.90 9.47 7.52
N SER A 50 -5.17 9.73 8.59
CA SER A 50 -4.44 11.00 8.76
C SER A 50 -3.04 10.79 9.32
N THR A 51 -2.10 11.64 8.92
CA THR A 51 -0.78 11.73 9.56
C THR A 51 -0.90 12.31 10.99
N PRO A 52 0.17 12.23 11.83
CA PRO A 52 0.20 12.91 13.13
C PRO A 52 -0.01 14.42 13.05
N ALA A 53 0.33 15.06 11.93
CA ALA A 53 0.12 16.49 11.70
C ALA A 53 -1.28 16.81 11.12
N GLY A 54 -2.17 15.82 11.01
CA GLY A 54 -3.59 16.00 10.66
C GLY A 54 -3.88 16.07 9.16
N GLN A 55 -2.90 15.83 8.28
CA GLN A 55 -3.17 15.76 6.85
C GLN A 55 -3.95 14.47 6.52
N LYS A 56 -5.02 14.59 5.73
CA LYS A 56 -5.74 13.43 5.20
C LYS A 56 -4.86 12.66 4.22
N THR A 57 -4.91 11.34 4.26
CA THR A 57 -4.07 10.48 3.44
C THR A 57 -4.88 9.29 2.92
N CYS A 58 -4.67 8.94 1.65
CA CYS A 58 -5.06 7.65 1.06
C CYS A 58 -3.75 6.93 0.71
N LEU A 59 -3.45 5.85 1.41
CA LEU A 59 -2.25 5.05 1.19
C LEU A 59 -2.62 3.78 0.42
N HIS A 60 -1.89 3.50 -0.67
CA HIS A 60 -2.02 2.25 -1.41
C HIS A 60 -0.95 1.27 -0.94
N VAL A 61 -1.36 0.06 -0.56
CA VAL A 61 -0.46 -1.04 -0.20
C VAL A 61 -0.48 -2.05 -1.33
N HIS A 62 0.70 -2.26 -1.90
CA HIS A 62 1.02 -3.23 -2.94
C HIS A 62 1.84 -4.40 -2.34
N ARG A 63 2.14 -5.44 -3.12
CA ARG A 63 2.84 -6.65 -2.65
C ARG A 63 4.01 -7.07 -3.54
#